data_AF-A0A5J6U1B9-F1
#
_entry.id   AF-A0A5J6U1B9-F1
#
_cell.length_a   1.000
_cell.length_b   1.000
_cell.length_c   1.000
_cell.angle_alpha   90.00
_cell.angle_beta   90.00
_cell.angle_gamma   90.00
#
_symmetry.space_group_name_H-M   'P 1'
#
loop_
_entity.id
_entity.type
_entity.pdbx_description
1 polymer ?
#
loop_
_entity_poly.entity_id
_entity_poly.type
_entity_poly.pdbx_seq_one_letter_code
_entity_poly.pdbx_strand_id
1 'polypeptide(L)'
;MHPHPPHPWNKEQLVLDTTVWVAQGFLALFFFAAGVPKIVGRGIDRWVGFDQVPRIMTIVIGVSEVAAAVALIVPGLIDRLEWTTPLAAVGIAVISLMASGFHLRAREWLAALETVLWASLAGTIAIARWDQLATGPSLSEDLLVPVLLALVPAIIVNLVFLARATSPAQTQDSSGPKHAGSGSARR
;
A
#
# COMPACT_ATOMS: atom_id res chain seq x y z
N MET A 1 21.64 33.92 37.49
CA MET A 1 20.55 33.03 37.05
C MET A 1 20.96 32.52 35.68
N HIS A 2 21.54 31.33 35.59
CA HIS A 2 21.96 30.77 34.30
C HIS A 2 20.71 30.30 33.54
N PRO A 3 20.50 30.70 32.28
CA PRO A 3 19.48 30.09 31.46
C PRO A 3 19.80 28.60 31.30
N HIS A 4 18.83 27.75 31.60
CA HIS A 4 18.93 26.33 31.27
C HIS A 4 19.13 26.20 29.76
N PRO A 5 20.09 25.39 29.29
CA PRO A 5 20.19 25.10 27.86
C PRO A 5 18.89 24.42 27.41
N PRO A 6 18.38 24.74 26.20
CA PRO A 6 17.22 24.04 25.65
C PRO A 6 17.53 22.53 25.60
N HIS A 7 16.60 21.72 26.09
CA HIS A 7 16.75 20.27 26.11
C HIS A 7 16.96 19.75 24.67
N PRO A 8 17.95 18.87 24.43
CA PRO A 8 18.19 18.30 23.11
C PRO A 8 16.98 17.44 22.71
N TRP A 9 16.38 17.75 21.56
CA TRP A 9 15.34 17.00 20.81
C TRP A 9 14.27 16.27 21.63
N ASN A 10 13.00 16.57 21.38
CA ASN A 10 11.93 15.68 21.84
C ASN A 10 12.12 14.31 21.19
N LYS A 11 12.40 13.29 22.01
CA LYS A 11 12.63 11.91 21.54
C LYS A 11 11.41 11.36 20.82
N GLU A 12 10.22 11.73 21.28
CA GLU A 12 8.94 11.29 20.71
C GLU A 12 8.78 11.85 19.28
N GLN A 13 9.14 13.12 19.06
CA GLN A 13 9.11 13.76 17.74
C GLN A 13 10.07 13.10 16.77
N LEU A 14 11.29 12.78 17.22
CA LEU A 14 12.28 12.08 16.40
C LEU A 14 11.78 10.68 16.00
N VAL A 15 11.14 9.97 16.93
CA VAL A 15 10.54 8.65 16.68
C VAL A 15 9.38 8.75 15.69
N LEU A 16 8.49 9.74 15.85
CA LEU A 16 7.39 9.96 14.91
C LEU A 16 7.93 10.28 13.52
N ASP A 17 8.85 11.24 13.38
CA ASP A 17 9.39 11.65 12.08
C ASP A 17 10.04 10.46 11.35
N THR A 18 10.85 9.67 12.06
CA THR A 18 11.47 8.47 11.50
C THR A 18 10.41 7.44 11.06
N THR A 19 9.39 7.23 11.88
CA THR A 19 8.31 6.26 11.59
C THR A 19 7.49 6.69 10.38
N VAL A 20 7.17 7.98 10.27
CA VAL A 20 6.46 8.55 9.13
C VAL A 20 7.30 8.43 7.86
N TRP A 21 8.62 8.68 7.92
CA TRP A 21 9.52 8.47 6.78
C TRP A 21 9.54 7.02 6.28
N VAL A 22 9.60 6.05 7.20
CA VAL A 22 9.53 4.63 6.84
C VAL A 22 8.19 4.29 6.20
N ALA A 23 7.09 4.78 6.77
CA ALA A 23 5.74 4.59 6.23
C ALA A 23 5.58 5.23 4.83
N GLN A 24 6.08 6.45 4.64
CA GLN A 24 6.12 7.15 3.35
C GLN A 24 6.90 6.34 2.32
N GLY A 25 8.10 5.87 2.67
CA GLY A 25 8.94 5.05 1.78
C GLY A 25 8.25 3.76 1.36
N PHE A 26 7.62 3.08 2.31
CA PHE A 26 6.86 1.85 2.05
C PHE A 26 5.66 2.10 1.13
N LEU A 27 4.85 3.12 1.42
CA LEU A 27 3.69 3.50 0.61
C LEU A 27 4.11 3.94 -0.80
N ALA A 28 5.13 4.79 -0.90
CA ALA A 28 5.64 5.27 -2.18
C ALA A 28 6.18 4.13 -3.04
N LEU A 29 6.93 3.19 -2.46
CA LEU A 29 7.43 2.02 -3.18
C LEU A 29 6.29 1.18 -3.75
N PHE A 30 5.26 0.91 -2.94
CA PHE A 30 4.09 0.15 -3.39
C PHE A 30 3.36 0.86 -4.54
N PHE A 31 3.02 2.15 -4.38
CA PHE A 31 2.28 2.88 -5.41
C PHE A 31 3.10 3.15 -6.68
N PHE A 32 4.42 3.28 -6.56
CA PHE A 32 5.30 3.31 -7.72
C PHE A 32 5.27 1.97 -8.47
N ALA A 33 5.42 0.85 -7.75
CA ALA A 33 5.37 -0.49 -8.33
C ALA A 33 3.98 -0.85 -8.90
N ALA A 34 2.91 -0.30 -8.32
CA ALA A 34 1.54 -0.47 -8.80
C ALA A 34 1.21 0.44 -10.00
N GLY A 35 1.78 1.65 -10.08
CA GLY A 35 1.46 2.64 -11.11
C GLY A 35 2.22 2.43 -12.41
N VAL A 36 3.51 2.09 -12.36
CA VAL A 36 4.33 1.89 -13.58
C VAL A 36 3.71 0.86 -14.55
N PRO A 37 3.25 -0.33 -14.11
CA PRO A 37 2.58 -1.29 -14.98
C PRO A 37 1.35 -0.73 -15.69
N LYS A 38 0.57 0.16 -15.04
CA LYS A 38 -0.64 0.79 -15.61
C LYS A 38 -0.31 1.77 -16.72
N ILE A 39 0.79 2.51 -16.58
CA ILE A 39 1.28 3.44 -17.62
C ILE A 39 1.78 2.65 -18.83
N VAL A 40 2.67 1.68 -18.59
CA VAL A 40 3.31 0.89 -19.64
C VAL A 40 2.32 -0.07 -20.30
N GLY A 41 1.30 -0.52 -19.57
CA GLY A 41 0.33 -1.53 -20.01
C GLY A 41 0.93 -2.92 -20.12
N ARG A 42 1.84 -3.28 -19.21
CA ARG A 42 2.44 -4.62 -19.13
C ARG A 42 2.15 -5.22 -17.77
N GLY A 43 1.71 -6.46 -17.74
CA GLY A 43 1.42 -7.19 -16.49
C GLY A 43 0.07 -6.87 -15.84
N ILE A 44 -0.66 -5.88 -16.36
CA ILE A 44 -2.00 -5.51 -15.88
C ILE A 44 -3.07 -6.56 -16.21
N ASP A 45 -2.83 -7.42 -17.21
CA ASP A 45 -3.77 -8.49 -17.61
C ASP A 45 -3.94 -9.56 -16.51
N ARG A 46 -3.02 -9.58 -15.53
CA ARG A 46 -3.08 -10.46 -14.36
C ARG A 46 -3.94 -9.87 -13.24
N TRP A 47 -4.35 -8.61 -13.35
CA TRP A 47 -5.14 -7.91 -12.34
C TRP A 47 -6.61 -7.93 -12.74
N VAL A 48 -7.45 -8.36 -11.81
CA VAL A 48 -8.90 -8.46 -12.04
C VAL A 48 -9.48 -7.05 -12.25
N GLY A 49 -10.35 -6.91 -13.25
CA GLY A 49 -11.16 -5.70 -13.44
C GLY A 49 -10.59 -4.64 -14.37
N PHE A 50 -9.31 -4.73 -14.74
CA PHE A 50 -8.70 -3.79 -15.69
C PHE A 50 -9.15 -4.01 -17.14
N ASP A 51 -9.76 -5.15 -17.44
CA ASP A 51 -10.44 -5.45 -18.70
C ASP A 51 -11.72 -4.59 -18.89
N GLN A 52 -12.32 -4.12 -17.81
CA GLN A 52 -13.55 -3.32 -17.80
C GLN A 52 -13.28 -1.81 -17.73
N VAL A 53 -12.04 -1.40 -17.52
CA VAL A 53 -11.64 0.00 -17.39
C VAL A 53 -11.03 0.50 -18.70
N PRO A 54 -11.48 1.64 -19.25
CA PRO A 54 -10.87 2.21 -20.46
C PRO A 54 -9.37 2.44 -20.28
N ARG A 55 -8.56 2.06 -21.28
CA ARG A 55 -7.09 2.16 -21.21
C ARG A 55 -6.59 3.57 -20.84
N ILE A 56 -7.25 4.61 -21.33
CA ILE A 56 -6.90 6.00 -20.98
C ILE A 56 -7.07 6.28 -19.48
N MET A 57 -8.14 5.76 -18.87
CA MET A 57 -8.38 5.89 -17.43
C MET A 57 -7.32 5.12 -16.64
N THR A 58 -6.96 3.91 -17.07
CA THR A 58 -5.88 3.13 -16.45
C THR A 58 -4.54 3.88 -16.47
N ILE A 59 -4.20 4.54 -17.58
CA ILE A 59 -2.97 5.34 -17.69
C ILE A 59 -3.03 6.54 -16.75
N VAL A 60 -4.15 7.26 -16.69
CA VAL A 60 -4.33 8.41 -15.79
C VAL A 60 -4.12 7.97 -14.34
N ILE A 61 -4.74 6.86 -13.92
CA ILE A 61 -4.54 6.28 -12.59
C ILE A 61 -3.05 6.00 -12.35
N GLY A 62 -2.39 5.31 -13.29
CA GLY A 62 -0.96 4.99 -13.15
C GLY A 62 -0.06 6.22 -13.03
N VAL A 63 -0.31 7.26 -13.84
CA VAL A 63 0.42 8.54 -13.75
C VAL A 63 0.17 9.21 -12.40
N SER A 64 -1.07 9.23 -11.91
CA SER A 64 -1.40 9.78 -10.60
C SER A 64 -0.72 9.03 -9.46
N GLU A 65 -0.70 7.69 -9.50
CA GLU A 65 -0.03 6.86 -8.49
C GLU A 65 1.49 7.09 -8.47
N VAL A 66 2.14 7.14 -9.63
CA VAL A 66 3.58 7.42 -9.73
C VAL A 66 3.89 8.85 -9.30
N ALA A 67 3.10 9.84 -9.72
CA ALA A 67 3.29 11.23 -9.32
C ALA A 67 3.13 11.40 -7.79
N ALA A 68 2.14 10.74 -7.19
CA ALA A 68 1.96 10.76 -5.74
C ALA A 68 3.09 10.05 -4.99
N ALA A 69 3.58 8.91 -5.49
CA ALA A 69 4.74 8.23 -4.91
C ALA A 69 6.00 9.10 -4.93
N VAL A 70 6.23 9.84 -6.02
CA VAL A 70 7.34 10.80 -6.13
C VAL A 70 7.13 11.97 -5.16
N ALA A 71 5.93 12.56 -5.13
CA ALA A 71 5.60 13.68 -4.27
C ALA A 71 5.56 13.32 -2.76
N LEU A 72 5.44 12.03 -2.42
CA LEU A 72 5.56 11.55 -1.04
C LEU A 72 7.00 11.57 -0.52
N ILE A 73 8.01 11.51 -1.39
CA ILE A 73 9.41 11.29 -0.98
C ILE A 73 10.31 12.45 -1.39
N VAL A 74 10.29 12.82 -2.67
CA VAL A 74 11.24 13.78 -3.24
C VAL A 74 11.23 15.13 -2.51
N PRO A 75 10.07 15.75 -2.21
CA PRO A 75 10.04 17.05 -1.52
C PRO A 75 10.81 17.08 -0.20
N GLY A 76 10.68 16.04 0.62
CA GLY A 76 11.38 15.92 1.91
C GLY A 76 12.85 15.50 1.78
N LEU A 77 13.29 14.98 0.63
CA LEU A 77 14.72 14.69 0.38
C LEU A 77 15.49 15.95 -0.06
N ILE A 78 14.79 16.93 -0.61
CA ILE A 78 15.38 18.17 -1.14
C ILE A 78 14.99 19.41 -0.33
N ASP A 79 14.26 19.22 0.77
CA ASP A 79 13.72 20.27 1.65
C ASP A 79 12.99 21.38 0.88
N ARG A 80 12.20 21.01 -0.15
CA ARG A 80 11.42 21.95 -0.97
C ARG A 80 10.08 21.36 -1.35
N LEU A 81 9.07 22.24 -1.41
CA LEU A 81 7.69 21.88 -1.78
C LEU A 81 7.06 20.82 -0.86
N GLU A 82 7.47 20.74 0.40
CA GLU A 82 6.98 19.73 1.35
C GLU A 82 5.45 19.72 1.52
N TRP A 83 4.78 20.84 1.27
CA TRP A 83 3.32 20.95 1.24
C TRP A 83 2.65 19.98 0.25
N THR A 84 3.38 19.45 -0.74
CA THR A 84 2.86 18.43 -1.66
C THR A 84 2.77 17.04 -1.03
N THR A 85 3.55 16.76 0.02
CA THR A 85 3.57 15.44 0.71
C THR A 85 2.20 15.08 1.30
N PRO A 86 1.57 15.90 2.17
CA PRO A 86 0.25 15.58 2.70
C PRO A 86 -0.82 15.51 1.60
N LEU A 87 -0.71 16.33 0.54
CA LEU A 87 -1.64 16.27 -0.60
C LEU A 87 -1.49 14.97 -1.41
N ALA A 88 -0.26 14.50 -1.63
CA ALA A 88 0.01 13.23 -2.29
C ALA A 88 -0.56 12.05 -1.48
N ALA A 89 -0.38 12.09 -0.16
CA ALA A 89 -0.95 11.11 0.76
C ALA A 89 -2.49 11.10 0.72
N VAL A 90 -3.15 12.27 0.70
CA VAL A 90 -4.60 12.37 0.49
C VAL A 90 -5.02 11.79 -0.87
N GLY A 91 -4.29 12.10 -1.94
CA GLY A 91 -4.58 11.56 -3.27
C GLY A 91 -4.52 10.03 -3.32
N ILE A 92 -3.49 9.44 -2.69
CA ILE A 92 -3.37 7.98 -2.54
C ILE A 92 -4.52 7.42 -1.71
N ALA A 93 -4.91 8.08 -0.62
CA ALA A 93 -6.04 7.63 0.19
C ALA A 93 -7.34 7.59 -0.62
N VAL A 94 -7.60 8.63 -1.41
CA VAL A 94 -8.79 8.71 -2.29
C VAL A 94 -8.79 7.60 -3.33
N ILE A 95 -7.68 7.42 -4.07
CA ILE A 95 -7.60 6.37 -5.11
C ILE A 95 -7.77 4.98 -4.49
N SER A 96 -7.18 4.74 -3.31
CA SER A 96 -7.29 3.48 -2.59
C SER A 96 -8.73 3.21 -2.13
N LEU A 97 -9.44 4.22 -1.62
CA LEU A 97 -10.87 4.06 -1.27
C LEU A 97 -11.74 3.79 -2.49
N MET A 98 -11.46 4.43 -3.63
CA MET A 98 -12.15 4.14 -4.89
C MET A 98 -11.90 2.68 -5.34
N ALA A 99 -10.66 2.20 -5.22
CA ALA A 99 -10.31 0.81 -5.50
C ALA A 99 -11.01 -0.17 -4.55
N SER A 100 -11.18 0.18 -3.27
CA SER A 100 -11.96 -0.64 -2.33
C SER A 100 -13.40 -0.82 -2.79
N GLY A 101 -14.06 0.26 -3.21
CA GLY A 101 -15.40 0.19 -3.78
C GLY A 101 -15.49 -0.72 -5.01
N PHE A 102 -14.44 -0.77 -5.84
CA PHE A 102 -14.36 -1.70 -6.97
C PHE A 102 -14.31 -3.16 -6.48
N HIS A 103 -13.38 -3.49 -5.59
CA HIS A 103 -13.21 -4.85 -5.06
C HIS A 103 -14.43 -5.33 -4.27
N LEU A 104 -15.09 -4.44 -3.52
CA LEU A 104 -16.34 -4.77 -2.81
C LEU A 104 -17.45 -5.18 -3.79
N ARG A 105 -17.62 -4.46 -4.90
CA ARG A 105 -18.61 -4.83 -5.94
C ARG A 105 -18.26 -6.16 -6.60
N ALA A 106 -16.98 -6.45 -6.78
CA ALA A 106 -16.48 -7.72 -7.30
C ALA A 106 -16.51 -8.87 -6.27
N ARG A 107 -16.92 -8.61 -5.02
CA ARG A 107 -16.88 -9.55 -3.88
C ARG A 107 -15.48 -10.07 -3.55
N GLU A 108 -14.46 -9.27 -3.83
CA GLU A 108 -13.06 -9.55 -3.55
C GLU A 108 -12.69 -8.97 -2.17
N TRP A 109 -13.20 -9.58 -1.11
CA TRP A 109 -13.12 -9.04 0.26
C TRP A 109 -11.69 -8.76 0.73
N LEU A 110 -10.74 -9.62 0.35
CA LEU A 110 -9.34 -9.47 0.77
C LEU A 110 -8.62 -8.31 0.06
N ALA A 111 -8.93 -8.08 -1.21
CA ALA A 111 -8.42 -6.93 -1.97
C ALA A 111 -9.14 -5.62 -1.56
N ALA A 112 -10.42 -5.70 -1.22
CA ALA A 112 -11.15 -4.58 -0.63
C ALA A 112 -10.56 -4.15 0.71
N LEU A 113 -10.19 -5.12 1.57
CA LEU A 113 -9.50 -4.86 2.83
C LEU A 113 -8.12 -4.25 2.58
N GLU A 114 -7.35 -4.80 1.63
CA GLU A 114 -6.03 -4.29 1.27
C GLU A 114 -6.05 -2.81 0.92
N THR A 115 -6.98 -2.43 0.05
CA THR A 115 -7.14 -1.05 -0.41
C THR A 115 -7.60 -0.10 0.71
N VAL A 116 -8.39 -0.58 1.68
CA VAL A 116 -8.71 0.19 2.90
C VAL A 116 -7.48 0.38 3.80
N LEU A 117 -6.63 -0.64 3.94
CA LEU A 117 -5.40 -0.53 4.72
C LEU A 117 -4.44 0.48 4.10
N TRP A 118 -4.28 0.47 2.77
CA TRP A 118 -3.51 1.48 2.05
C TRP A 118 -4.08 2.89 2.24
N ALA A 119 -5.40 3.04 2.14
CA ALA A 119 -6.05 4.32 2.39
C ALA A 119 -5.81 4.83 3.82
N SER A 120 -5.85 3.93 4.80
CA SER A 120 -5.63 4.25 6.22
C SER A 120 -4.19 4.68 6.48
N LEU A 121 -3.21 3.98 5.90
CA LEU A 121 -1.80 4.35 6.00
C LEU A 121 -1.54 5.73 5.37
N ALA A 122 -2.08 5.95 4.18
CA ALA A 122 -1.96 7.23 3.48
C ALA A 122 -2.64 8.38 4.25
N GLY A 123 -3.85 8.16 4.77
CA GLY A 123 -4.53 9.14 5.62
C GLY A 123 -3.76 9.46 6.90
N THR A 124 -3.15 8.47 7.54
CA THR A 124 -2.32 8.68 8.75
C THR A 124 -1.07 9.51 8.42
N ILE A 125 -0.41 9.24 7.29
CA ILE A 125 0.72 10.05 6.82
C ILE A 125 0.27 11.48 6.52
N ALA A 126 -0.88 11.67 5.88
CA ALA A 126 -1.42 13.00 5.58
C ALA A 126 -1.64 13.83 6.86
N ILE A 127 -2.19 13.22 7.91
CA ILE A 127 -2.38 13.87 9.22
C ILE A 127 -1.01 14.19 9.86
N ALA A 128 -0.07 13.24 9.86
CA ALA A 128 1.25 13.43 10.46
C ALA A 128 2.10 14.50 9.76
N ARG A 129 1.84 14.79 8.49
CA ARG A 129 2.55 15.78 7.67
C ARG A 129 1.71 17.03 7.38
N TRP A 130 0.53 17.17 7.99
CA TRP A 130 -0.41 18.24 7.64
C TRP A 130 0.17 19.64 7.83
N ASP A 131 1.02 19.80 8.86
CA ASP A 131 1.68 21.06 9.18
C ASP A 131 2.60 21.58 8.06
N GLN A 132 3.02 20.72 7.12
CA GLN A 132 3.79 21.14 5.93
C GLN A 132 2.93 21.93 4.93
N LEU A 133 1.60 21.76 4.97
CA LEU A 133 0.64 22.43 4.09
C LEU A 133 -0.04 23.60 4.80
N ALA A 134 -0.57 23.36 5.99
CA ALA A 134 -1.32 24.34 6.76
C ALA A 134 -1.31 23.96 8.24
N THR A 135 -1.43 24.95 9.12
CA THR A 135 -1.75 24.68 10.52
C THR A 135 -3.08 23.94 10.59
N GLY A 136 -3.08 22.72 11.12
CA GLY A 136 -4.28 21.89 11.16
C GLY A 136 -4.30 20.91 12.33
N PRO A 137 -5.15 19.87 12.29
CA PRO A 137 -5.30 18.94 13.40
C PRO A 137 -4.02 18.13 13.59
N SER A 138 -3.26 18.45 14.63
CA SER A 138 -2.14 17.62 15.08
C SER A 138 -2.66 16.53 16.02
N LEU A 139 -2.51 15.26 15.62
CA LEU A 139 -2.70 14.14 16.55
C LEU A 139 -1.42 13.92 17.36
N SER A 140 -1.56 13.38 18.58
CA SER A 140 -0.41 13.12 19.43
C SER A 140 0.51 12.04 18.84
N GLU A 141 1.79 12.19 19.10
CA GLU A 141 2.84 11.23 18.74
C GLU A 141 2.54 9.84 19.32
N ASP A 142 2.04 9.79 20.56
CA ASP A 142 1.57 8.60 21.27
C ASP A 142 0.47 7.80 20.53
N LEU A 143 -0.29 8.46 19.65
CA LEU A 143 -1.31 7.82 18.84
C LEU A 143 -0.78 7.46 17.45
N LEU A 144 -0.09 8.38 16.79
CA LEU A 144 0.35 8.20 15.41
C LEU A 144 1.39 7.08 15.27
N VAL A 145 2.37 7.00 16.18
CA VAL A 145 3.40 5.96 16.14
C VAL A 145 2.81 4.55 16.21
N PRO A 146 1.99 4.17 17.21
CA PRO A 146 1.43 2.83 17.27
C PRO A 146 0.46 2.54 16.11
N VAL A 147 -0.28 3.54 15.62
CA VAL A 147 -1.15 3.37 14.44
C VAL A 147 -0.31 2.99 13.22
N LEU A 148 0.78 3.72 12.94
CA LEU A 148 1.68 3.40 11.83
C LEU A 148 2.36 2.03 12.01
N LEU A 149 2.81 1.72 13.23
CA LEU A 149 3.39 0.43 13.57
C LEU A 149 2.39 -0.74 13.50
N ALA A 150 1.09 -0.49 13.58
CA ALA A 150 0.05 -1.50 13.39
C ALA A 150 -0.32 -1.66 11.90
N LEU A 151 -0.44 -0.54 11.17
CA LEU A 151 -0.86 -0.54 9.77
C LEU A 151 0.16 -1.23 8.86
N VAL A 152 1.46 -0.94 9.01
CA VAL A 152 2.48 -1.52 8.13
C VAL A 152 2.52 -3.05 8.23
N PRO A 153 2.58 -3.67 9.43
CA PRO A 153 2.48 -5.12 9.56
C PRO A 153 1.14 -5.69 9.10
N ALA A 154 0.02 -5.01 9.38
CA ALA A 154 -1.30 -5.47 8.93
C ALA A 154 -1.36 -5.60 7.40
N ILE A 155 -0.81 -4.60 6.69
CA ILE A 155 -0.67 -4.62 5.23
C ILE A 155 0.22 -5.79 4.79
N ILE A 156 1.40 -5.95 5.39
CA ILE A 156 2.32 -7.05 5.04
C ILE A 156 1.65 -8.41 5.22
N VAL A 157 0.95 -8.62 6.33
CA VAL A 157 0.21 -9.85 6.60
C VAL A 157 -0.88 -10.04 5.56
N ASN A 158 -1.68 -9.01 5.26
CA ASN A 158 -2.74 -9.08 4.26
C ASN A 158 -2.21 -9.40 2.86
N LEU A 159 -1.09 -8.81 2.45
CA LEU A 159 -0.38 -9.12 1.21
C LEU A 159 0.04 -10.60 1.14
N VAL A 160 0.54 -11.17 2.24
CA VAL A 160 0.89 -12.60 2.30
C VAL A 160 -0.34 -13.49 2.11
N PHE A 161 -1.47 -13.15 2.74
CA PHE A 161 -2.73 -13.87 2.54
C PHE A 161 -3.22 -13.74 1.09
N LEU A 162 -3.14 -12.54 0.51
CA LEU A 162 -3.59 -12.28 -0.84
C LEU A 162 -2.75 -13.07 -1.86
N ALA A 163 -1.42 -13.06 -1.72
CA ALA A 163 -0.52 -13.83 -2.57
C ALA A 163 -0.80 -15.35 -2.50
N ARG A 164 -1.11 -15.87 -1.30
CA ARG A 164 -1.48 -17.28 -1.10
C ARG A 164 -2.83 -17.61 -1.73
N ALA A 165 -3.82 -16.72 -1.63
CA ALA A 165 -5.14 -16.90 -2.23
C ALA A 165 -5.09 -16.92 -3.76
N THR A 166 -4.15 -16.18 -4.37
CA THR A 166 -3.97 -16.13 -5.82
C THR A 166 -3.10 -17.25 -6.40
N SER A 167 -2.42 -18.03 -5.54
CA SER A 167 -1.62 -19.17 -6.00
C SER A 167 -2.55 -20.35 -6.31
N PRO A 168 -2.52 -20.94 -7.52
CA PRO A 168 -3.36 -22.09 -7.83
C PRO A 168 -3.04 -23.22 -6.85
N ALA A 169 -4.08 -23.74 -6.20
CA ALA A 169 -4.00 -24.90 -5.33
C ALA A 169 -3.11 -25.96 -5.99
N GLN A 170 -2.07 -26.41 -5.29
CA GLN A 170 -1.30 -27.57 -5.71
C GLN A 170 -2.30 -28.68 -6.01
N THR A 171 -2.29 -29.15 -7.25
CA THR A 171 -2.99 -30.34 -7.73
C THR A 171 -2.52 -31.54 -6.91
N GLN A 172 -3.15 -31.73 -5.76
CA GLN A 172 -3.01 -32.90 -4.90
C GLN A 172 -4.27 -33.74 -5.07
N ASP A 173 -4.43 -34.38 -6.24
CA ASP A 173 -5.26 -35.58 -6.38
C ASP A 173 -4.92 -36.36 -7.66
N SER A 174 -4.02 -37.34 -7.56
CA SER A 174 -4.10 -38.61 -8.31
C SER A 174 -2.90 -39.52 -7.99
N SER A 175 -2.76 -39.94 -6.74
CA SER A 175 -1.97 -41.14 -6.41
C SER A 175 -2.75 -42.03 -5.45
N GLY A 176 -3.96 -42.38 -5.86
CA GLY A 176 -4.69 -43.55 -5.33
C GLY A 176 -4.19 -44.85 -5.97
N PRO A 177 -4.27 -45.99 -5.27
CA PRO A 177 -3.48 -47.18 -5.57
C PRO A 177 -3.93 -47.87 -6.85
N LYS A 178 -2.97 -48.22 -7.72
CA LYS A 178 -3.22 -49.05 -8.89
C LYS A 178 -3.58 -50.48 -8.44
N HIS A 179 -4.87 -50.78 -8.33
CA HIS A 179 -5.36 -52.14 -8.45
C HIS A 179 -5.13 -52.61 -9.90
N ALA A 180 -4.01 -53.28 -10.15
CA ALA A 180 -3.77 -54.00 -11.39
C ALA A 180 -4.40 -55.39 -11.28
N GLY A 181 -5.62 -55.52 -11.81
CA GLY A 181 -6.25 -56.80 -12.08
C GLY A 181 -5.55 -57.54 -13.21
N SER A 182 -5.28 -58.81 -12.97
CA SER A 182 -5.48 -59.97 -13.86
C SER A 182 -5.70 -59.69 -15.35
N GLY A 183 -4.85 -60.28 -16.20
CA GLY A 183 -5.17 -60.45 -17.62
C GLY A 183 -4.01 -60.82 -18.54
N SER A 184 -3.72 -62.12 -18.64
CA SER A 184 -3.39 -62.86 -19.88
C SER A 184 -2.31 -62.32 -20.84
N ALA A 185 -1.16 -63.02 -20.89
CA ALA A 185 -0.43 -63.23 -22.14
C ALA A 185 0.53 -64.45 -22.08
N ARG A 186 0.18 -65.48 -22.87
CA ARG A 186 1.07 -66.38 -23.65
C ARG A 186 2.21 -67.11 -22.94
N ARG A 187 2.04 -68.44 -22.77
CA ARG A 187 2.68 -69.51 -23.56
C ARG A 187 2.05 -70.85 -23.22
#